data_AF-A0A1G2BUY8-F1
#
_entry.id   AF-A0A1G2BUY8-F1
#
_cell.length_a   1.000
_cell.length_b   1.000
_cell.length_c   1.000
_cell.angle_alpha   90.00
_cell.angle_beta   90.00
_cell.angle_gamma   90.00
#
_symmetry.space_group_name_H-M   'P 1'
#
loop_
_entity.id
_entity.type
_entity.pdbx_description
1 polymer ?
#
loop_
_entity_poly.entity_id
_entity_poly.type
_entity_poly.pdbx_seq_one_letter_code
_entity_poly.pdbx_strand_id
1 'polypeptide(L)' 'MEELTKEVGWIWATLSLVIAGIAQGKNRSGFAWWVLSLFLGPFALLILLFTNKLPSPAPESGD' A
#
# COMPACT_ATOMS: atom_id res chain seq x y z
N MET A 1 23.34 17.68 3.79
CA MET A 1 22.64 17.09 2.61
C MET A 1 22.42 15.58 2.80
N GLU A 2 23.42 14.81 3.26
CA GLU A 2 23.27 13.37 3.54
C GLU A 2 22.25 13.02 4.65
N GLU A 3 22.22 13.78 5.75
CA GLU A 3 21.24 13.56 6.84
C GLU A 3 19.79 13.58 6.30
N LEU A 4 19.48 14.60 5.49
CA LEU A 4 18.14 14.81 4.92
C LEU A 4 17.72 13.65 4.02
N THR A 5 18.65 13.08 3.25
CA THR A 5 18.38 11.92 2.38
C THR A 5 18.09 10.65 3.19
N LYS A 6 18.79 10.45 4.31
CA LYS A 6 18.56 9.29 5.20
C LYS A 6 17.19 9.40 5.88
N GLU A 7 16.85 10.58 6.39
CA GLU A 7 15.51 10.85 6.97
C GLU A 7 14.40 10.61 5.95
N VAL A 8 14.57 11.13 4.72
CA VAL A 8 13.61 10.90 3.63
C VAL A 8 13.50 9.41 3.29
N GLY A 9 14.59 8.66 3.32
CA GLY A 9 14.57 7.20 3.11
C GLY A 9 13.77 6.43 4.16
N TRP A 10 13.93 6.77 5.44
CA TRP A 10 13.16 6.16 6.53
C TRP A 10 11.68 6.51 6.47
N ILE A 11 11.37 7.78 6.17
CA ILE A 11 10.00 8.24 5.94
C ILE A 11 9.37 7.49 4.75
N TRP A 12 10.14 7.29 3.67
CA TRP A 12 9.70 6.56 2.49
C TRP A 12 9.41 5.08 2.78
N ALA A 13 10.31 4.41 3.49
CA ALA A 13 10.14 3.02 3.91
C ALA A 13 8.87 2.87 4.77
N THR A 14 8.70 3.75 5.75
CA THR A 14 7.52 3.74 6.63
C THR A 14 6.24 4.04 5.84
N LEU A 15 6.26 5.03 4.94
CA LEU A 15 5.13 5.39 4.09
C LEU A 15 4.70 4.22 3.19
N SER A 16 5.66 3.47 2.64
CA SER A 16 5.38 2.29 1.81
C SER A 16 4.61 1.21 2.58
N LEU A 17 4.96 0.99 3.86
CA LEU A 17 4.28 0.04 4.73
C LEU A 17 2.86 0.49 5.08
N VAL A 18 2.65 1.80 5.27
CA VAL A 18 1.30 2.36 5.50
C VAL A 18 0.39 2.15 4.28
N ILE A 19 0.90 2.41 3.07
CA ILE A 19 0.15 2.18 1.82
C ILE A 19 -0.24 0.69 1.69
N ALA A 20 0.66 -0.22 2.07
CA ALA A 20 0.39 -1.65 2.11
C ALA A 20 -0.76 -2.02 3.07
N GLY A 21 -0.77 -1.44 4.28
CA GLY A 21 -1.83 -1.65 5.26
C GLY A 21 -3.19 -1.12 4.79
N ILE A 22 -3.22 0.07 4.19
CA ILE A 22 -4.44 0.66 3.61
C ILE A 22 -4.97 -0.25 2.48
N ALA A 23 -4.10 -0.82 1.67
CA ALA A 23 -4.49 -1.75 0.61
C ALA A 23 -5.12 -3.05 1.17
N GLN A 24 -4.56 -3.61 2.26
CA GLN A 24 -5.14 -4.78 2.94
C GLN A 24 -6.56 -4.48 3.46
N GLY A 25 -6.78 -3.30 4.06
CA GLY A 25 -8.11 -2.87 4.50
C GLY A 25 -9.14 -2.77 3.35
N LYS A 26 -8.66 -2.60 2.12
CA LYS A 26 -9.47 -2.58 0.88
C LYS A 26 -9.59 -3.93 0.20
N ASN A 27 -9.27 -5.01 0.91
CA ASN A 27 -9.29 -6.39 0.42
C ASN A 27 -8.36 -6.60 -0.80
N ARG A 28 -7.24 -5.88 -0.84
CA ARG A 28 -6.19 -6.00 -1.87
C ARG A 28 -4.91 -6.54 -1.25
N SER A 29 -4.04 -7.10 -2.09
CA SER A 29 -2.73 -7.61 -1.64
C SER A 29 -1.85 -6.48 -1.13
N GLY A 30 -1.65 -6.40 0.18
CA GLY A 30 -0.77 -5.41 0.80
C GLY A 30 0.66 -5.50 0.29
N PHE A 31 1.18 -6.71 0.07
CA PHE A 31 2.54 -6.91 -0.44
C PHE A 31 2.73 -6.34 -1.84
N ALA A 32 1.76 -6.55 -2.74
CA ALA A 32 1.82 -5.97 -4.08
C ALA A 32 1.82 -4.43 -4.03
N TRP A 33 1.00 -3.84 -3.15
CA TRP A 33 0.93 -2.39 -2.96
C TRP A 33 2.17 -1.81 -2.25
N TRP A 34 2.80 -2.57 -1.35
CA TRP A 34 4.08 -2.21 -0.74
C TRP A 34 5.16 -2.07 -1.81
N VAL A 35 5.37 -3.12 -2.62
CA VAL A 35 6.35 -3.10 -3.72
C VAL A 35 6.03 -1.95 -4.68
N LEU A 36 4.77 -1.80 -5.08
CA LEU A 36 4.33 -0.73 -5.97
C LEU A 36 4.66 0.67 -5.42
N SER A 37 4.49 0.88 -4.11
CA SER A 37 4.81 2.15 -3.45
C SER A 37 6.31 2.41 -3.28
N LEU A 38 7.17 1.39 -3.30
CA LEU A 38 8.61 1.61 -3.35
C LEU A 38 9.04 2.22 -4.69
N PHE A 39 8.40 1.83 -5.79
CA PHE A 39 8.70 2.35 -7.14
C PHE A 39 7.96 3.67 -7.45
N LEU A 40 6.68 3.75 -7.13
CA LEU A 40 5.84 4.93 -7.42
C LEU A 40 5.82 5.95 -6.30
N GLY A 41 6.22 5.58 -5.09
CA GLY A 41 6.23 6.49 -3.95
C GLY A 41 4.85 6.98 -3.52
N PRO A 42 4.70 8.28 -3.19
CA PRO A 42 3.43 8.84 -2.75
C PRO A 42 2.34 8.76 -3.83
N PHE A 43 2.69 8.59 -5.12
CA PHE A 43 1.71 8.38 -6.19
C PHE A 43 0.94 7.07 -6.02
N ALA A 44 1.53 6.04 -5.39
CA ALA A 44 0.80 4.82 -5.07
C ALA A 44 -0.38 5.10 -4.13
N LEU A 45 -0.26 6.06 -3.21
CA LEU A 45 -1.37 6.45 -2.35
C LEU A 45 -2.51 7.10 -3.14
N LEU A 46 -2.19 7.94 -4.13
CA LEU A 46 -3.20 8.55 -5.01
C LEU A 46 -3.96 7.48 -5.82
N ILE A 47 -3.25 6.54 -6.42
CA ILE A 47 -3.88 5.42 -7.15
C ILE A 47 -4.73 4.57 -6.19
N LEU A 48 -4.21 4.31 -4.98
CA LEU A 48 -4.94 3.57 -3.96
C LEU A 48 -6.20 4.31 -3.50
N LEU A 49 -6.19 5.63 -3.45
CA LEU A 49 -7.34 6.44 -3.04
C LEU A 49 -8.51 6.29 -4.02
N PHE A 50 -8.24 6.38 -5.32
CA PHE A 50 -9.26 6.30 -6.37
C PHE A 50 -9.76 4.89 -6.68
N THR A 51 -9.12 3.87 -6.12
CA THR A 51 -9.52 2.49 -6.38
C THR A 51 -10.60 2.00 -5.43
N ASN A 52 -11.61 1.29 -5.91
CA ASN A 52 -12.64 0.73 -5.02
C ASN A 52 -12.14 -0.47 -4.21
N LYS A 53 -12.75 -0.67 -3.03
CA LYS A 53 -12.57 -1.86 -2.20
C LYS A 53 -13.03 -3.09 -3.01
N LEU A 54 -12.23 -4.15 -3.02
CA LEU A 54 -12.62 -5.38 -3.71
C LEU A 54 -13.73 -6.09 -2.92
N PRO A 55 -14.68 -6.75 -3.61
CA PRO A 55 -15.67 -7.61 -2.96
C PRO A 55 -14.93 -8.66 -2.13
N SER A 56 -15.35 -8.82 -0.87
CA SER A 56 -14.87 -9.93 -0.06
C SER A 56 -15.22 -11.24 -0.78
N PRO A 57 -14.34 -12.26 -0.79
CA PRO A 57 -14.75 -13.59 -1.24
C PRO A 57 -16.03 -13.96 -0.48
N ALA A 58 -17.04 -14.39 -1.24
CA ALA A 58 -18.27 -14.89 -0.65
C ALA A 58 -17.90 -16.02 0.32
N PRO A 59 -18.60 -16.16 1.46
CA PRO A 59 -18.47 -17.37 2.25
C PRO A 59 -18.75 -18.54 1.30
N GLU A 60 -17.77 -19.42 1.13
CA GLU A 60 -17.95 -20.68 0.45
C GLU A 60 -19.19 -21.34 1.08
N SER A 61 -20.24 -21.52 0.29
CA SER A 61 -21.39 -22.31 0.74
C SER A 61 -20.84 -23.69 1.04
N GLY A 62 -20.69 -23.99 2.33
CA GLY A 62 -20.30 -25.31 2.79
C GLY A 62 -21.38 -26.30 2.40
N ASP A 63 -21.15 -26.96 1.26
CA ASP A 63 -21.81 -28.19 0.85
C ASP A 63 -21.01 -29.40 1.36
#